data_AF-A0A812V6M7-F1
#
_entry.id   AF-A0A812V6M7-F1
#
_cell.length_a   1.000
_cell.length_b   1.000
_cell.length_c   1.000
_cell.angle_alpha   90.00
_cell.angle_beta   90.00
_cell.angle_gamma   90.00
#
_symmetry.space_group_name_H-M   'P 1'
#
loop_
_entity.id
_entity.type
_entity.pdbx_description
1 polymer ?
#
loop_
_entity_poly.entity_id
_entity_poly.type
_entity_poly.pdbx_seq_one_letter_code
_entity_poly.pdbx_strand_id
1 'polypeptide(L)'
;MDHSNDAHAAAPHRGSVWAAAAGVLVGLVYISMTSWQDAADPEQFLSSIDRTGVDIYAPDAALLDINEEGCIVDQLPRPKVVQGRDGTWLEVTFLNGDRSASGYRTDPICKSPWQSDELGRPIVEETAAIVQRAILVGHPNVGWLDPNSTRWIPRPCARPVPRILHFIWLCSPLAMMRALHVLEFMKANPTYRVFFWTDSPIPPPVKAVLDAEAENRAAGGIVYMDAYAEARTFKSQVLIKYMDELNRDSMNAKLCAVKSHFWRYEAVMKYGGIYIDMDHGSTRGFDEVGGPNLWRWPFVIHKVCGANINNHMFSAGRGSGFLEFVLKVITERCRKFGACSVLEGTGPPPFAMSVLKYNASDIGLIGDQFFKETSIAEHMAEHTWR
;
A
#
# COMPACT_ATOMS: atom_id res chain seq x y z
N MET A 1 -5.30 -64.50 -61.06
CA MET A 1 -4.08 -64.79 -60.29
C MET A 1 -4.31 -64.27 -58.89
N ASP A 2 -4.15 -65.18 -57.95
CA ASP A 2 -4.61 -65.15 -56.57
C ASP A 2 -4.22 -63.90 -55.80
N HIS A 3 -5.12 -63.42 -54.93
CA HIS A 3 -4.74 -63.13 -53.55
C HIS A 3 -5.91 -63.40 -52.61
N SER A 4 -5.67 -64.38 -51.74
CA SER A 4 -6.49 -64.80 -50.62
C SER A 4 -6.06 -64.10 -49.32
N ASN A 5 -6.97 -64.19 -48.35
CA ASN A 5 -6.80 -64.14 -46.90
C ASN A 5 -6.81 -62.77 -46.19
N ASP A 6 -7.97 -62.47 -45.62
CA ASP A 6 -8.25 -62.46 -44.17
C ASP A 6 -7.17 -61.91 -43.22
N ALA A 7 -7.53 -60.88 -42.45
CA ALA A 7 -7.69 -61.01 -41.00
C ALA A 7 -8.23 -59.73 -40.34
N HIS A 8 -9.13 -59.96 -39.39
CA HIS A 8 -9.80 -59.01 -38.50
C HIS A 8 -8.86 -58.23 -37.57
N ALA A 9 -9.21 -56.99 -37.26
CA ALA A 9 -9.05 -56.41 -35.93
C ALA A 9 -10.14 -55.35 -35.68
N ALA A 10 -11.01 -55.62 -34.70
CA ALA A 10 -12.12 -54.79 -34.29
C ALA A 10 -11.65 -53.56 -33.47
N ALA A 11 -12.24 -52.41 -33.74
CA ALA A 11 -12.09 -51.18 -32.96
C ALA A 11 -13.14 -51.13 -31.82
N PRO A 12 -12.80 -50.72 -30.59
CA PRO A 12 -13.79 -50.54 -29.55
C PRO A 12 -14.51 -49.18 -29.64
N HIS A 13 -15.78 -49.26 -29.25
CA HIS A 13 -16.84 -48.26 -29.28
C HIS A 13 -16.52 -46.92 -28.60
N ARG A 14 -16.97 -45.84 -29.25
CA ARG A 14 -17.20 -44.52 -28.63
C ARG A 14 -18.46 -44.59 -27.75
N GLY A 15 -18.28 -44.54 -26.44
CA GLY A 15 -19.33 -44.25 -25.47
C GLY A 15 -19.34 -42.76 -25.14
N SER A 16 -20.44 -42.09 -25.47
CA SER A 16 -20.77 -40.74 -25.01
C SER A 16 -21.18 -40.76 -23.53
N VAL A 17 -20.60 -39.88 -22.72
CA VAL A 17 -21.12 -39.57 -21.38
C VAL A 17 -21.50 -38.09 -21.37
N TRP A 18 -22.79 -37.83 -21.23
CA TRP A 18 -23.35 -36.54 -20.88
C TRP A 18 -23.42 -36.38 -19.35
N ALA A 19 -23.20 -35.15 -18.91
CA ALA A 19 -23.79 -34.49 -17.74
C ALA A 19 -23.43 -34.99 -16.32
N ALA A 20 -22.50 -34.28 -15.68
CA ALA A 20 -22.63 -33.82 -14.29
C ALA A 20 -21.54 -32.77 -13.98
N ALA A 21 -21.86 -31.49 -14.18
CA ALA A 21 -21.08 -30.39 -13.61
C ALA A 21 -22.04 -29.24 -13.27
N ALA A 22 -22.78 -29.44 -12.19
CA ALA A 22 -23.60 -28.41 -11.58
C ALA A 22 -22.81 -27.73 -10.45
N GLY A 23 -22.75 -26.40 -10.50
CA GLY A 23 -22.71 -25.55 -9.30
C GLY A 23 -21.35 -25.24 -8.69
N VAL A 24 -20.56 -24.37 -9.33
CA VAL A 24 -19.65 -23.48 -8.58
C VAL A 24 -20.34 -22.12 -8.48
N LEU A 25 -21.01 -21.90 -7.36
CA LEU A 25 -21.60 -20.62 -6.97
C LEU A 25 -20.46 -19.64 -6.66
N VAL A 26 -20.27 -18.65 -7.53
CA VAL A 26 -19.51 -17.44 -7.21
C VAL A 26 -20.37 -16.62 -6.26
N GLY A 27 -20.11 -16.78 -4.95
CA GLY A 27 -20.68 -15.93 -3.92
C GLY A 27 -20.03 -14.56 -3.96
N LEU A 28 -20.58 -13.64 -4.76
CA LEU A 28 -20.38 -12.20 -4.57
C LEU A 28 -21.14 -11.80 -3.31
N VAL A 29 -20.41 -11.74 -2.20
CA VAL A 29 -20.92 -11.30 -0.91
C VAL A 29 -21.06 -9.77 -0.95
N TYR A 30 -22.26 -9.29 -1.25
CA TYR A 30 -22.65 -7.89 -1.06
C TYR A 30 -23.06 -7.71 0.41
N ILE A 31 -22.13 -7.29 1.27
CA ILE A 31 -22.44 -6.96 2.68
C ILE A 31 -22.65 -5.46 2.81
N SER A 32 -23.90 -5.12 3.14
CA SER A 32 -24.37 -3.84 3.64
C SER A 32 -23.41 -3.17 4.64
N MET A 33 -23.24 -1.85 4.54
CA MET A 33 -22.40 -1.01 5.40
C MET A 33 -22.92 -0.82 6.84
N THR A 34 -23.87 -1.62 7.33
CA THR A 34 -24.64 -1.30 8.54
C THR A 34 -24.20 -1.97 9.85
N SER A 35 -23.11 -2.74 9.91
CA SER A 35 -22.81 -3.56 11.11
C SER A 35 -21.83 -2.98 12.14
N TRP A 36 -21.51 -1.68 12.11
CA TRP A 36 -20.66 -1.05 13.14
C TRP A 36 -21.44 -0.38 14.28
N GLN A 37 -22.78 -0.34 14.22
CA GLN A 37 -23.59 0.37 15.22
C GLN A 37 -23.96 -0.45 16.47
N ASP A 38 -23.70 -1.77 16.50
CA ASP A 38 -24.17 -2.67 17.58
C ASP A 38 -23.08 -3.13 18.56
N ALA A 39 -21.84 -2.64 18.45
CA ALA A 39 -20.81 -2.88 19.46
C ALA A 39 -20.97 -1.87 20.61
N ALA A 40 -20.83 -2.33 21.86
CA ALA A 40 -20.93 -1.54 23.09
C ALA A 40 -20.26 -0.15 22.95
N ASP A 41 -20.93 0.89 23.47
CA ASP A 41 -20.60 2.31 23.32
C ASP A 41 -19.08 2.59 23.28
N PRO A 42 -18.50 2.75 22.07
CA PRO A 42 -17.07 2.97 21.90
C PRO A 42 -16.59 4.24 22.62
N GLU A 43 -17.47 5.24 22.82
CA GLU A 43 -17.12 6.49 23.50
C GLU A 43 -16.77 6.26 24.99
N GLN A 44 -17.44 5.31 25.64
CA GLN A 44 -17.26 5.06 27.07
C GLN A 44 -15.90 4.41 27.39
N PHE A 45 -15.38 3.59 26.47
CA PHE A 45 -14.05 2.99 26.63
C PHE A 45 -12.93 3.94 26.18
N LEU A 46 -13.10 4.62 25.04
CA LEU A 46 -12.08 5.52 24.49
C LEU A 46 -11.80 6.71 25.42
N SER A 47 -12.83 7.22 26.11
CA SER A 47 -12.69 8.25 27.15
C SER A 47 -11.96 7.77 28.42
N SER A 48 -11.89 6.45 28.68
CA SER A 48 -11.20 5.90 29.84
C SER A 48 -9.66 5.86 29.67
N ILE A 49 -9.18 5.65 28.44
CA ILE A 49 -7.74 5.63 28.11
C ILE A 49 -7.16 7.05 28.12
N ASP A 50 -7.98 8.05 27.77
CA ASP A 50 -7.57 9.46 27.70
C ASP A 50 -7.32 10.11 29.08
N ARG A 51 -7.75 9.46 30.17
CA ARG A 51 -7.55 9.96 31.54
C ARG A 51 -6.08 10.04 31.98
N THR A 52 -5.16 9.41 31.28
CA THR A 52 -3.73 9.47 31.64
C THR A 52 -3.04 10.72 31.11
N GLY A 53 -3.62 11.48 30.17
CA GLY A 53 -3.01 12.69 29.61
C GLY A 53 -1.63 12.47 28.97
N VAL A 54 -1.23 11.21 28.73
CA VAL A 54 0.06 10.88 28.13
C VAL A 54 -0.09 11.00 26.62
N ASP A 55 0.42 12.11 26.07
CA ASP A 55 0.68 12.20 24.63
C ASP A 55 1.80 11.20 24.28
N ILE A 56 1.39 10.01 23.85
CA ILE A 56 2.28 8.93 23.39
C ILE A 56 3.15 9.32 22.17
N TYR A 57 3.00 10.54 21.66
CA TYR A 57 3.79 11.09 20.58
C TYR A 57 4.32 12.51 20.82
N ALA A 58 4.52 12.92 22.08
CA ALA A 58 5.22 14.16 22.40
C ALA A 58 6.60 14.17 21.69
N PRO A 59 6.90 15.16 20.83
CA PRO A 59 8.14 15.19 20.08
C PRO A 59 9.34 15.40 21.02
N ASP A 60 10.46 14.76 20.70
CA ASP A 60 11.74 15.02 21.36
C ASP A 60 12.18 16.45 20.98
N ALA A 61 12.40 17.31 21.99
CA ALA A 61 12.57 18.76 21.81
C ALA A 61 13.85 19.15 21.03
N ALA A 62 14.73 18.20 20.74
CA ALA A 62 16.02 18.42 20.08
C ALA A 62 15.97 18.47 18.54
N LEU A 63 14.80 18.36 17.90
CA LEU A 63 14.65 18.31 16.43
C LEU A 63 14.17 19.63 15.79
N LEU A 64 14.28 20.75 16.51
CA LEU A 64 13.85 22.05 16.03
C LEU A 64 14.91 22.67 15.12
N ASP A 65 14.49 23.01 13.91
CA ASP A 65 15.18 23.89 12.94
C ASP A 65 16.16 23.24 11.93
N ILE A 66 15.71 22.18 11.26
CA ILE A 66 16.36 21.76 10.01
C ILE A 66 15.64 22.41 8.84
N ASN A 67 16.35 23.30 8.14
CA ASN A 67 15.91 23.89 6.88
C ASN A 67 15.70 22.76 5.85
N GLU A 68 14.45 22.41 5.57
CA GLU A 68 14.04 21.25 4.75
C GLU A 68 14.80 21.17 3.42
N GLU A 69 15.02 22.31 2.76
CA GLU A 69 15.74 22.39 1.49
C GLU A 69 17.24 22.12 1.63
N GLY A 70 17.85 22.58 2.73
CA GLY A 70 19.30 22.44 2.96
C GLY A 70 19.73 20.97 3.08
N CYS A 71 18.86 20.12 3.62
CA CYS A 71 19.12 18.69 3.72
C CYS A 71 19.02 17.92 2.40
N ILE A 72 18.14 18.38 1.50
CA ILE A 72 17.83 17.65 0.26
C ILE A 72 18.95 17.83 -0.76
N VAL A 73 19.58 19.00 -0.78
CA VAL A 73 20.70 19.31 -1.69
C VAL A 73 21.93 18.46 -1.37
N ASP A 74 22.16 18.13 -0.10
CA ASP A 74 23.39 17.48 0.35
C ASP A 74 23.36 15.94 0.33
N GLN A 75 22.17 15.31 0.30
CA GLN A 75 22.08 13.86 0.52
C GLN A 75 21.95 13.02 -0.76
N LEU A 76 21.21 13.46 -1.76
CA LEU A 76 21.01 12.73 -3.02
C LEU A 76 20.59 13.72 -4.13
N PRO A 77 21.05 13.56 -5.39
CA PRO A 77 20.47 14.32 -6.50
C PRO A 77 19.04 13.84 -6.77
N ARG A 78 18.07 14.77 -6.86
CA ARG A 78 16.68 14.45 -7.20
C ARG A 78 16.62 13.88 -8.63
N PRO A 79 16.06 12.67 -8.83
CA PRO A 79 15.82 12.14 -10.17
C PRO A 79 14.74 12.98 -10.84
N LYS A 80 15.03 13.59 -12.00
CA LYS A 80 14.10 14.49 -12.70
C LYS A 80 13.14 13.76 -13.64
N VAL A 81 13.66 12.78 -14.38
CA VAL A 81 12.92 11.90 -15.28
C VAL A 81 13.77 10.64 -15.44
N VAL A 82 13.19 9.45 -15.34
CA VAL A 82 13.92 8.21 -15.63
C VAL A 82 13.36 7.56 -16.88
N GLN A 83 14.22 7.36 -17.88
CA GLN A 83 13.90 6.54 -19.01
C GLN A 83 14.22 5.08 -18.65
N GLY A 84 13.19 4.24 -18.62
CA GLY A 84 13.33 2.80 -18.50
C GLY A 84 14.10 2.23 -19.69
N ARG A 85 14.71 1.06 -19.50
CA ARG A 85 15.53 0.41 -20.55
C ARG A 85 14.75 0.05 -21.82
N ASP A 86 13.44 -0.14 -21.69
CA ASP A 86 12.50 -0.43 -22.77
C ASP A 86 11.97 0.84 -23.46
N GLY A 87 12.45 2.02 -23.06
CA GLY A 87 11.98 3.30 -23.56
C GLY A 87 10.71 3.82 -22.87
N THR A 88 10.18 3.11 -21.86
CA THR A 88 9.08 3.62 -21.03
C THR A 88 9.59 4.78 -20.19
N TRP A 89 8.83 5.88 -20.14
CA TRP A 89 9.17 7.05 -19.33
C TRP A 89 8.52 6.94 -17.97
N LEU A 90 9.31 7.03 -16.91
CA LEU A 90 8.84 7.11 -15.54
C LEU A 90 8.71 8.56 -15.11
N GLU A 91 7.47 8.97 -14.87
CA GLU A 91 7.19 10.26 -14.26
C GLU A 91 7.47 10.19 -12.76
N VAL A 92 8.33 11.09 -12.30
CA VAL A 92 8.62 11.30 -10.89
C VAL A 92 8.41 12.78 -10.62
N THR A 93 7.37 13.09 -9.86
CA THR A 93 7.13 14.47 -9.41
C THR A 93 7.40 14.58 -7.91
N PHE A 94 7.62 15.80 -7.44
CA PHE A 94 7.82 16.08 -6.02
C PHE A 94 6.85 17.20 -5.63
N LEU A 95 6.28 17.12 -4.42
CA LEU A 95 5.53 18.23 -3.87
C LEU A 95 6.45 19.45 -3.73
N ASN A 96 6.04 20.60 -4.26
CA ASN A 96 6.83 21.84 -4.31
C ASN A 96 8.15 21.74 -5.10
N GLY A 97 8.25 20.82 -6.07
CA GLY A 97 9.38 20.75 -6.98
C GLY A 97 9.46 21.94 -7.95
N ASP A 98 10.64 22.16 -8.54
CA ASP A 98 10.85 23.17 -9.59
C ASP A 98 9.94 22.92 -10.80
N ARG A 99 9.02 23.87 -11.03
CA ARG A 99 7.98 23.86 -12.08
C ARG A 99 8.53 23.92 -13.50
N SER A 100 9.80 24.27 -13.66
CA SER A 100 10.42 24.45 -14.98
C SER A 100 10.85 23.14 -15.65
N ALA A 101 10.82 22.00 -14.93
CA ALA A 101 11.18 20.70 -15.47
C ALA A 101 10.03 20.09 -16.30
N SER A 102 9.81 20.65 -17.48
CA SER A 102 8.82 20.18 -18.45
C SER A 102 9.18 18.79 -19.00
N GLY A 103 8.37 17.79 -18.67
CA GLY A 103 8.48 16.44 -19.21
C GLY A 103 7.30 15.53 -18.91
N TYR A 104 6.12 16.10 -18.62
CA TYR A 104 4.89 15.33 -18.38
C TYR A 104 4.52 14.58 -19.65
N ARG A 105 4.55 13.25 -19.60
CA ARG A 105 4.00 12.39 -20.66
C ARG A 105 3.10 11.38 -19.99
N THR A 106 1.84 11.75 -19.80
CA THR A 106 0.78 10.81 -19.46
C THR A 106 0.76 9.67 -20.47
N ASP A 107 0.59 8.46 -19.97
CA ASP A 107 0.46 7.26 -20.77
C ASP A 107 -0.73 7.39 -21.75
N PRO A 108 -0.57 7.04 -23.05
CA PRO A 108 -1.67 7.01 -24.02
C PRO A 108 -2.83 6.04 -23.68
N ILE A 109 -2.73 5.22 -22.62
CA ILE A 109 -3.74 4.23 -22.22
C ILE A 109 -5.00 4.85 -21.57
N CYS A 110 -5.05 6.14 -21.23
CA CYS A 110 -6.33 6.79 -20.86
C CYS A 110 -7.23 6.91 -22.13
N LYS A 111 -7.93 5.82 -22.49
CA LYS A 111 -8.49 5.49 -23.82
C LYS A 111 -9.82 6.16 -24.24
N SER A 112 -10.35 7.12 -23.51
CA SER A 112 -11.61 7.79 -23.87
C SER A 112 -11.53 9.30 -23.68
N PRO A 113 -11.99 10.15 -24.62
CA PRO A 113 -12.34 11.52 -24.32
C PRO A 113 -13.64 11.46 -23.52
N TRP A 114 -13.50 11.67 -22.22
CA TRP A 114 -14.67 11.82 -21.37
C TRP A 114 -15.36 13.17 -21.75
N GLN A 115 -16.65 13.34 -21.43
CA GLN A 115 -17.35 14.63 -21.60
C GLN A 115 -17.45 15.45 -20.30
N SER A 116 -16.89 16.67 -20.37
CA SER A 116 -17.08 17.93 -19.60
C SER A 116 -17.20 18.00 -18.06
N ASP A 117 -17.32 16.90 -17.32
CA ASP A 117 -17.58 16.91 -15.86
C ASP A 117 -16.48 16.19 -15.05
N GLU A 118 -15.27 16.14 -15.61
CA GLU A 118 -14.36 15.00 -15.48
C GLU A 118 -13.26 15.11 -14.42
N LEU A 119 -13.38 14.23 -13.42
CA LEU A 119 -12.27 13.55 -12.75
C LEU A 119 -11.44 12.78 -13.77
N GLY A 120 -10.11 12.85 -13.68
CA GLY A 120 -9.20 12.15 -14.59
C GLY A 120 -8.62 13.00 -15.71
N ARG A 121 -8.60 14.33 -15.58
CA ARG A 121 -7.64 15.13 -16.34
C ARG A 121 -6.23 14.55 -16.10
N PRO A 122 -5.32 14.51 -17.10
CA PRO A 122 -3.90 14.63 -16.77
C PRO A 122 -3.78 15.79 -15.77
N ILE A 123 -2.96 15.66 -14.75
CA ILE A 123 -2.74 16.70 -13.75
C ILE A 123 -2.11 17.91 -14.48
N VAL A 124 -2.93 18.69 -15.22
CA VAL A 124 -2.59 19.96 -15.89
C VAL A 124 -2.61 21.11 -14.88
N GLU A 125 -3.25 20.89 -13.74
CA GLU A 125 -2.99 21.59 -12.51
C GLU A 125 -2.20 20.64 -11.63
N GLU A 126 -1.09 21.08 -11.02
CA GLU A 126 -0.20 20.26 -10.19
C GLU A 126 -0.96 19.33 -9.24
N THR A 127 -0.43 18.13 -8.95
CA THR A 127 -1.05 17.17 -8.01
C THR A 127 -1.43 17.88 -6.72
N ALA A 128 -0.59 18.82 -6.28
CA ALA A 128 -0.79 19.74 -5.17
C ALA A 128 -2.09 20.57 -5.22
N ALA A 129 -2.56 21.04 -6.38
CA ALA A 129 -3.79 21.82 -6.50
C ALA A 129 -5.05 20.97 -6.30
N ILE A 130 -5.08 19.75 -6.85
CA ILE A 130 -6.23 18.82 -6.67
C ILE A 130 -6.29 18.35 -5.21
N VAL A 131 -5.12 18.06 -4.67
CA VAL A 131 -4.86 17.80 -3.27
C VAL A 131 -5.38 18.91 -2.35
N GLN A 132 -5.11 20.17 -2.69
CA GLN A 132 -5.53 21.31 -1.89
C GLN A 132 -7.03 21.51 -1.94
N ARG A 133 -7.69 21.17 -3.06
CA ARG A 133 -9.15 21.08 -3.10
C ARG A 133 -9.68 20.02 -2.15
N ALA A 134 -9.08 18.83 -2.10
CA ALA A 134 -9.53 17.77 -1.19
C ALA A 134 -9.44 18.21 0.30
N ILE A 135 -8.41 18.98 0.66
CA ILE A 135 -8.31 19.63 1.97
C ILE A 135 -9.46 20.64 2.18
N LEU A 136 -9.80 21.43 1.16
CA LEU A 136 -10.85 22.45 1.20
C LEU A 136 -12.28 21.88 1.23
N VAL A 137 -12.51 20.65 0.76
CA VAL A 137 -13.82 19.97 0.89
C VAL A 137 -14.13 19.63 2.36
N GLY A 138 -13.15 19.75 3.28
CA GLY A 138 -13.41 19.84 4.70
C GLY A 138 -14.12 18.60 5.25
N HIS A 139 -13.40 17.49 5.39
CA HIS A 139 -13.94 16.33 6.10
C HIS A 139 -14.28 16.77 7.55
N PRO A 140 -15.49 16.52 8.08
CA PRO A 140 -15.91 17.06 9.39
C PRO A 140 -15.00 16.61 10.55
N ASN A 141 -14.33 15.48 10.36
CA ASN A 141 -13.38 14.86 11.30
C ASN A 141 -11.92 15.01 10.84
N VAL A 142 -11.44 16.25 10.66
CA VAL A 142 -10.10 16.53 10.12
C VAL A 142 -8.96 16.37 11.13
N GLY A 143 -9.11 16.78 12.40
CA GLY A 143 -8.09 16.54 13.44
C GLY A 143 -6.68 17.03 13.05
N TRP A 144 -5.67 16.15 13.07
CA TRP A 144 -4.31 16.42 12.58
C TRP A 144 -4.25 16.88 11.11
N LEU A 145 -5.29 16.63 10.33
CA LEU A 145 -5.43 17.07 8.94
C LEU A 145 -6.12 18.43 8.80
N ASP A 146 -6.51 19.09 9.89
CA ASP A 146 -7.15 20.40 9.81
C ASP A 146 -6.20 21.41 9.11
N PRO A 147 -6.61 22.01 7.98
CA PRO A 147 -5.77 22.98 7.27
C PRO A 147 -5.38 24.16 8.15
N ASN A 148 -6.25 24.56 9.07
CA ASN A 148 -6.05 25.71 9.96
C ASN A 148 -5.30 25.34 11.25
N SER A 149 -5.00 24.06 11.47
CA SER A 149 -4.26 23.62 12.64
C SER A 149 -2.87 24.25 12.69
N THR A 150 -2.57 24.87 13.84
CA THR A 150 -1.26 25.42 14.19
C THR A 150 -0.32 24.36 14.76
N ARG A 151 -0.75 23.09 14.81
CA ARG A 151 0.11 21.99 15.29
C ARG A 151 1.33 21.89 14.38
N TRP A 152 2.49 22.07 14.99
CA TRP A 152 3.75 21.87 14.31
C TRP A 152 3.96 20.38 13.99
N ILE A 153 4.34 20.09 12.75
CA ILE A 153 4.64 18.74 12.28
C ILE A 153 6.15 18.70 12.05
N PRO A 154 6.91 17.96 12.88
CA PRO A 154 8.35 17.79 12.67
C PRO A 154 8.60 17.15 11.31
N ARG A 155 9.52 17.73 10.54
CA ARG A 155 9.91 17.24 9.22
C ARG A 155 11.41 16.98 9.18
N PRO A 156 11.87 15.88 9.81
CA PRO A 156 13.27 15.49 9.69
C PRO A 156 13.56 15.16 8.22
N CYS A 157 14.79 15.39 7.82
CA CYS A 157 15.24 15.13 6.45
C CYS A 157 14.97 13.68 6.04
N ALA A 158 14.49 13.48 4.81
CA ALA A 158 14.41 12.16 4.23
C ALA A 158 15.75 11.44 4.36
N ARG A 159 15.65 10.16 4.72
CA ARG A 159 16.78 9.25 4.75
C ARG A 159 16.70 8.31 3.55
N PRO A 160 17.84 7.81 3.05
CA PRO A 160 17.83 6.81 2.00
C PRO A 160 16.96 5.60 2.39
N VAL A 161 16.08 5.21 1.47
CA VAL A 161 15.26 4.02 1.59
C VAL A 161 16.15 2.79 1.44
N PRO A 162 16.19 1.87 2.43
CA PRO A 162 16.92 0.63 2.31
C PRO A 162 16.24 -0.32 1.31
N ARG A 163 17.02 -1.20 0.67
CA ARG A 163 16.52 -2.21 -0.27
C ARG A 163 15.83 -3.37 0.47
N ILE A 164 14.68 -3.09 1.06
CA ILE A 164 13.84 -4.04 1.80
C ILE A 164 12.42 -3.94 1.25
N LEU A 165 11.83 -5.08 0.86
CA LEU A 165 10.43 -5.19 0.49
C LEU A 165 9.64 -5.75 1.68
N HIS A 166 8.55 -5.07 2.03
CA HIS A 166 7.65 -5.46 3.11
C HIS A 166 6.34 -5.97 2.53
N PHE A 167 6.02 -7.22 2.88
CA PHE A 167 4.78 -7.89 2.50
C PHE A 167 4.04 -8.31 3.77
N ILE A 168 2.76 -7.99 3.90
CA ILE A 168 1.98 -8.27 5.12
C ILE A 168 0.77 -9.13 4.77
N TRP A 169 0.63 -10.27 5.43
CA TRP A 169 -0.53 -11.16 5.30
C TRP A 169 -1.04 -11.57 6.68
N LEU A 170 -2.27 -11.16 7.01
CA LEU A 170 -2.85 -11.34 8.35
C LEU A 170 -4.16 -12.13 8.29
N CYS A 171 -4.50 -12.74 9.41
CA CYS A 171 -5.78 -13.36 9.77
C CYS A 171 -6.26 -14.51 8.90
N SER A 172 -5.40 -15.06 8.05
CA SER A 172 -5.73 -16.24 7.27
C SER A 172 -4.46 -16.99 6.86
N PRO A 173 -4.54 -18.30 6.62
CA PRO A 173 -3.47 -19.02 5.95
C PRO A 173 -3.15 -18.36 4.61
N LEU A 174 -1.85 -18.22 4.31
CA LEU A 174 -1.41 -17.60 3.06
C LEU A 174 -1.89 -18.39 1.84
N ALA A 175 -2.65 -17.72 0.98
CA ALA A 175 -3.09 -18.28 -0.29
C ALA A 175 -1.93 -18.37 -1.30
N MET A 176 -1.89 -19.46 -2.07
CA MET A 176 -0.83 -19.70 -3.07
C MET A 176 -0.70 -18.55 -4.08
N MET A 177 -1.81 -18.01 -4.60
CA MET A 177 -1.78 -16.88 -5.54
C MET A 177 -1.02 -15.67 -4.96
N ARG A 178 -1.22 -15.37 -3.66
CA ARG A 178 -0.56 -14.25 -2.99
C ARG A 178 0.93 -14.52 -2.78
N ALA A 179 1.32 -15.76 -2.52
CA ALA A 179 2.72 -16.15 -2.49
C ALA A 179 3.41 -16.01 -3.86
N LEU A 180 2.71 -16.31 -4.96
CA LEU A 180 3.24 -16.12 -6.31
C LEU A 180 3.53 -14.64 -6.61
N HIS A 181 2.69 -13.72 -6.14
CA HIS A 181 2.94 -12.28 -6.26
C HIS A 181 4.21 -11.83 -5.51
N VAL A 182 4.44 -12.35 -4.29
CA VAL A 182 5.70 -12.12 -3.56
C VAL A 182 6.87 -12.61 -4.40
N LEU A 183 6.78 -13.82 -4.98
CA LEU A 183 7.82 -14.38 -5.85
C LEU A 183 8.10 -13.52 -7.08
N GLU A 184 7.06 -12.98 -7.73
CA GLU A 184 7.22 -12.07 -8.86
C GLU A 184 8.12 -10.88 -8.46
N PHE A 185 7.82 -10.22 -7.33
CA PHE A 185 8.66 -9.14 -6.82
C PHE A 185 10.06 -9.59 -6.42
N MET A 186 10.20 -10.77 -5.80
CA MET A 186 11.50 -11.30 -5.39
C MET A 186 12.43 -11.54 -6.59
N LYS A 187 11.87 -12.10 -7.67
CA LYS A 187 12.58 -12.41 -8.92
C LYS A 187 12.95 -11.13 -9.67
N ALA A 188 12.02 -10.19 -9.75
CA ALA A 188 12.26 -8.89 -10.37
C ALA A 188 13.28 -8.03 -9.60
N ASN A 189 13.43 -8.26 -8.28
CA ASN A 189 14.28 -7.47 -7.40
C ASN A 189 15.28 -8.36 -6.62
N PRO A 190 16.27 -8.99 -7.29
CA PRO A 190 17.13 -9.99 -6.65
C PRO A 190 18.06 -9.42 -5.56
N THR A 191 18.29 -8.10 -5.57
CA THR A 191 19.14 -7.40 -4.59
C THR A 191 18.36 -6.80 -3.42
N TYR A 192 17.04 -6.97 -3.37
CA TYR A 192 16.21 -6.46 -2.29
C TYR A 192 15.91 -7.57 -1.29
N ARG A 193 16.15 -7.29 0.00
CA ARG A 193 15.74 -8.19 1.09
C ARG A 193 14.22 -8.23 1.14
N VAL A 194 13.67 -9.35 1.60
CA VAL A 194 12.21 -9.53 1.71
C VAL A 194 11.85 -9.82 3.15
N PHE A 195 11.06 -8.94 3.75
CA PHE A 195 10.48 -9.11 5.07
C PHE A 195 9.02 -9.47 4.88
N PHE A 196 8.66 -10.68 5.31
CA PHE A 196 7.33 -11.21 5.12
C PHE A 196 6.64 -11.41 6.46
N TRP A 197 5.62 -10.61 6.71
CA TRP A 197 4.95 -10.46 7.99
C TRP A 197 3.68 -11.30 8.00
N THR A 198 3.60 -12.24 8.93
CA THR A 198 2.45 -13.14 9.08
C THR A 198 2.06 -13.29 10.54
N ASP A 199 0.77 -13.45 10.81
CA ASP A 199 0.26 -13.79 12.14
C ASP A 199 -0.14 -15.25 12.31
N SER A 200 -0.04 -16.02 11.23
CA SER A 200 -0.43 -17.42 11.15
C SER A 200 0.68 -18.23 10.48
N PRO A 201 0.87 -19.51 10.82
CA PRO A 201 1.82 -20.38 10.13
C PRO A 201 1.54 -20.43 8.63
N ILE A 202 2.57 -20.22 7.82
CA ILE A 202 2.47 -20.35 6.36
C ILE A 202 2.27 -21.83 6.02
N PRO A 203 1.26 -22.20 5.20
CA PRO A 203 1.05 -23.58 4.80
C PRO A 203 2.32 -24.20 4.19
N PRO A 204 2.73 -25.43 4.57
CA PRO A 204 3.99 -26.01 4.10
C PRO A 204 4.19 -26.03 2.58
N PRO A 205 3.17 -26.36 1.75
CA PRO A 205 3.34 -26.30 0.29
C PRO A 205 3.61 -24.89 -0.23
N VAL A 206 3.01 -23.88 0.40
CA VAL A 206 3.20 -22.47 0.02
C VAL A 206 4.59 -21.99 0.48
N LYS A 207 5.01 -22.38 1.68
CA LYS A 207 6.34 -22.05 2.21
C LYS A 207 7.45 -22.67 1.36
N ALA A 208 7.29 -23.93 0.93
CA ALA A 208 8.26 -24.62 0.07
C ALA A 208 8.46 -23.89 -1.26
N VAL A 209 7.38 -23.38 -1.87
CA VAL A 209 7.44 -22.57 -3.09
C VAL A 209 8.18 -21.25 -2.87
N LEU A 210 7.93 -20.58 -1.73
CA LEU A 210 8.63 -19.34 -1.36
C LEU A 210 10.13 -19.57 -1.10
N ASP A 211 10.48 -20.62 -0.35
CA ASP A 211 11.86 -20.91 0.06
C ASP A 211 12.72 -21.37 -1.12
N ALA A 212 12.20 -22.22 -2.01
CA ALA A 212 12.94 -22.76 -3.14
C ALA A 212 13.49 -21.66 -4.08
N GLU A 213 12.75 -20.56 -4.22
CA GLU A 213 13.14 -19.40 -5.02
C GLU A 213 14.03 -18.42 -4.25
N ALA A 214 14.07 -18.51 -2.91
CA ALA A 214 14.79 -17.60 -2.05
C ALA A 214 16.26 -17.99 -1.83
N GLU A 215 16.57 -19.30 -1.88
CA GLU A 215 17.89 -19.85 -1.52
C GLU A 215 19.07 -19.33 -2.36
N ASN A 216 18.82 -18.90 -3.61
CA ASN A 216 19.86 -18.45 -4.54
C ASN A 216 19.87 -16.92 -4.79
N ARG A 217 19.09 -16.15 -4.03
CA ARG A 217 18.99 -14.70 -4.25
C ARG A 217 20.19 -13.97 -3.66
N ALA A 218 20.65 -12.93 -4.36
CA ALA A 218 21.75 -12.09 -3.91
C ALA A 218 21.49 -11.40 -2.56
N ALA A 219 20.22 -11.07 -2.27
CA ALA A 219 19.81 -10.49 -0.98
C ALA A 219 19.54 -11.53 0.13
N GLY A 220 19.76 -12.82 -0.14
CA GLY A 220 19.44 -13.93 0.75
C GLY A 220 17.96 -14.32 0.74
N GLY A 221 17.63 -15.26 1.64
CA GLY A 221 16.28 -15.80 1.81
C GLY A 221 15.25 -14.80 2.34
N ILE A 222 13.98 -15.22 2.37
CA ILE A 222 12.89 -14.46 3.00
C ILE A 222 13.11 -14.43 4.51
N VAL A 223 12.98 -13.24 5.11
CA VAL A 223 12.92 -13.09 6.56
C VAL A 223 11.45 -13.14 6.98
N TYR A 224 11.04 -14.26 7.54
CA TYR A 224 9.69 -14.45 8.08
C TYR A 224 9.57 -13.75 9.44
N MET A 225 8.64 -12.80 9.53
CA MET A 225 8.41 -11.97 10.70
C MET A 225 7.06 -12.34 11.32
N ASP A 226 7.06 -12.67 12.61
CA ASP A 226 5.82 -12.81 13.38
C ASP A 226 5.23 -11.42 13.63
N ALA A 227 4.07 -11.16 13.00
CA ALA A 227 3.43 -9.86 13.02
C ALA A 227 3.07 -9.40 14.44
N TYR A 228 2.50 -10.29 15.28
CA TYR A 228 2.08 -9.94 16.63
C TYR A 228 3.24 -9.86 17.61
N ALA A 229 4.27 -10.69 17.46
CA ALA A 229 5.47 -10.61 18.28
C ALA A 229 6.17 -9.26 18.07
N GLU A 230 6.33 -8.84 16.83
CA GLU A 230 6.97 -7.57 16.47
C GLU A 230 6.16 -6.35 16.87
N ALA A 231 4.84 -6.40 16.70
CA ALA A 231 3.98 -5.28 17.03
C ALA A 231 3.86 -5.00 18.51
N ARG A 232 4.36 -5.87 19.39
CA ARG A 232 4.55 -5.50 20.82
C ARG A 232 5.40 -4.24 21.00
N THR A 233 6.24 -3.93 20.01
CA THR A 233 7.08 -2.71 19.99
C THR A 233 6.46 -1.55 19.22
N PHE A 234 5.29 -1.74 18.63
CA PHE A 234 4.57 -0.74 17.83
C PHE A 234 3.76 0.19 18.74
N LYS A 235 3.77 1.48 18.42
CA LYS A 235 2.98 2.50 19.12
C LYS A 235 1.48 2.25 18.94
N SER A 236 1.05 1.72 17.78
CA SER A 236 -0.36 1.39 17.53
C SER A 236 -0.84 0.14 18.26
N GLN A 237 0.03 -0.61 18.95
CA GLN A 237 -0.33 -1.89 19.58
C GLN A 237 -1.52 -1.77 20.53
N VAL A 238 -1.65 -0.65 21.24
CA VAL A 238 -2.79 -0.37 22.12
C VAL A 238 -4.10 -0.39 21.33
N LEU A 239 -4.12 0.27 20.18
CA LEU A 239 -5.29 0.32 19.31
C LEU A 239 -5.58 -1.04 18.67
N ILE A 240 -4.54 -1.80 18.34
CA ILE A 240 -4.73 -3.12 17.75
C ILE A 240 -5.32 -4.10 18.75
N LYS A 241 -4.79 -4.13 19.97
CA LYS A 241 -5.37 -4.94 21.06
C LYS A 241 -6.81 -4.55 21.32
N TYR A 242 -7.11 -3.25 21.33
CA TYR A 242 -8.49 -2.79 21.47
C TYR A 242 -9.39 -3.32 20.35
N MET A 243 -8.93 -3.26 19.10
CA MET A 243 -9.68 -3.82 17.98
C MET A 243 -9.87 -5.34 18.07
N ASP A 244 -8.89 -6.07 18.62
CA ASP A 244 -8.99 -7.51 18.91
C ASP A 244 -10.04 -7.81 19.99
N GLU A 245 -10.05 -7.01 21.06
CA GLU A 245 -10.96 -7.21 22.21
C GLU A 245 -12.42 -6.91 21.86
N LEU A 246 -12.66 -5.89 21.02
CA LEU A 246 -14.02 -5.55 20.59
C LEU A 246 -14.63 -6.56 19.61
N ASN A 247 -13.79 -7.23 18.82
CA ASN A 247 -14.27 -8.12 17.77
C ASN A 247 -14.16 -9.58 18.22
N ARG A 248 -15.32 -10.20 18.48
CA ARG A 248 -15.41 -11.64 18.79
C ARG A 248 -14.78 -12.52 17.70
N ASP A 249 -14.74 -12.01 16.47
CA ASP A 249 -14.00 -12.59 15.35
C ASP A 249 -12.83 -11.68 14.98
N SER A 250 -11.73 -11.81 15.72
CA SER A 250 -10.48 -11.07 15.47
C SER A 250 -9.83 -11.41 14.12
N MET A 251 -10.34 -12.45 13.43
CA MET A 251 -9.94 -12.90 12.10
C MET A 251 -10.84 -12.35 10.98
N ASN A 252 -11.76 -11.43 11.30
CA ASN A 252 -12.59 -10.77 10.31
C ASN A 252 -11.73 -10.02 9.27
N ALA A 253 -11.90 -10.35 8.00
CA ALA A 253 -11.11 -9.77 6.90
C ALA A 253 -11.08 -8.23 6.87
N LYS A 254 -12.20 -7.55 7.20
CA LYS A 254 -12.25 -6.08 7.26
C LYS A 254 -11.36 -5.54 8.36
N LEU A 255 -11.41 -6.16 9.54
CA LEU A 255 -10.56 -5.78 10.66
C LEU A 255 -9.08 -6.01 10.35
N CYS A 256 -8.77 -7.13 9.68
CA CYS A 256 -7.41 -7.47 9.32
C CYS A 256 -6.82 -6.53 8.28
N ALA A 257 -7.64 -6.05 7.34
CA ALA A 257 -7.26 -4.96 6.45
C ALA A 257 -6.95 -3.66 7.23
N VAL A 258 -7.77 -3.28 8.22
CA VAL A 258 -7.49 -2.11 9.09
C VAL A 258 -6.18 -2.29 9.88
N LYS A 259 -5.96 -3.45 10.49
CA LYS A 259 -4.69 -3.77 11.19
C LYS A 259 -3.50 -3.67 10.24
N SER A 260 -3.64 -4.15 9.01
CA SER A 260 -2.57 -4.09 8.00
C SER A 260 -2.15 -2.66 7.67
N HIS A 261 -3.03 -1.66 7.82
CA HIS A 261 -2.69 -0.25 7.65
C HIS A 261 -1.76 0.23 8.76
N PHE A 262 -2.05 -0.08 10.03
CA PHE A 262 -1.13 0.22 11.12
C PHE A 262 0.23 -0.47 10.95
N TRP A 263 0.22 -1.77 10.60
CA TRP A 263 1.44 -2.55 10.41
C TRP A 263 2.30 -2.03 9.28
N ARG A 264 1.73 -1.72 8.11
CA ARG A 264 2.54 -1.27 6.95
C ARG A 264 3.28 0.02 7.27
N TYR A 265 2.64 0.96 7.98
CA TYR A 265 3.29 2.20 8.37
C TYR A 265 4.36 1.99 9.44
N GLU A 266 4.09 1.22 10.50
CA GLU A 266 5.09 0.99 11.55
C GLU A 266 6.23 0.08 11.14
N ALA A 267 5.99 -0.93 10.31
CA ALA A 267 7.05 -1.78 9.76
C ALA A 267 8.02 -0.94 8.92
N VAL A 268 7.51 -0.14 7.97
CA VAL A 268 8.38 0.72 7.15
C VAL A 268 9.00 1.83 8.00
N MET A 269 8.31 2.39 9.00
CA MET A 269 8.92 3.35 9.92
C MET A 269 10.07 2.72 10.72
N LYS A 270 9.92 1.48 11.21
CA LYS A 270 10.92 0.81 12.06
C LYS A 270 12.15 0.34 11.28
N TYR A 271 11.97 -0.18 10.07
CA TYR A 271 13.04 -0.79 9.28
C TYR A 271 13.47 0.03 8.06
N GLY A 272 12.68 1.02 7.64
CA GLY A 272 12.74 1.61 6.30
C GLY A 272 12.29 0.60 5.24
N GLY A 273 12.26 1.01 3.98
CA GLY A 273 12.04 0.12 2.83
C GLY A 273 10.80 0.48 2.04
N ILE A 274 10.34 -0.47 1.24
CA ILE A 274 9.17 -0.35 0.36
C ILE A 274 8.10 -1.32 0.85
N TYR A 275 6.93 -0.81 1.22
CA TYR A 275 5.75 -1.63 1.42
C TYR A 275 5.05 -1.90 0.10
N ILE A 276 4.55 -3.13 -0.08
CA ILE A 276 3.81 -3.58 -1.26
C ILE A 276 2.62 -4.42 -0.79
N ASP A 277 1.43 -4.13 -1.30
CA ASP A 277 0.23 -4.90 -1.01
C ASP A 277 0.25 -6.27 -1.70
N MET A 278 -0.35 -7.27 -1.06
CA MET A 278 -0.20 -8.69 -1.44
C MET A 278 -0.94 -9.06 -2.73
N ASP A 279 -1.82 -8.19 -3.19
CA ASP A 279 -2.55 -8.36 -4.43
C ASP A 279 -1.84 -7.77 -5.66
N HIS A 280 -0.67 -7.18 -5.47
CA HIS A 280 0.15 -6.65 -6.55
C HIS A 280 1.12 -7.69 -7.09
N GLY A 281 1.13 -7.85 -8.40
CA GLY A 281 2.18 -8.57 -9.10
C GLY A 281 3.30 -7.65 -9.59
N SER A 282 4.48 -8.19 -9.83
CA SER A 282 5.61 -7.45 -10.39
C SER A 282 5.93 -7.96 -11.79
N THR A 283 5.88 -7.07 -12.76
CA THR A 283 6.30 -7.36 -14.14
C THR A 283 7.75 -6.95 -14.40
N ARG A 284 8.29 -6.00 -13.62
CA ARG A 284 9.61 -5.39 -13.81
C ARG A 284 10.25 -5.06 -12.46
N GLY A 285 11.58 -5.04 -12.45
CA GLY A 285 12.36 -4.67 -11.27
C GLY A 285 12.38 -3.15 -11.03
N PHE A 286 12.50 -2.73 -9.78
CA PHE A 286 12.69 -1.32 -9.42
C PHE A 286 13.91 -0.73 -10.14
N ASP A 287 15.08 -1.38 -10.00
CA ASP A 287 16.32 -0.92 -10.63
C ASP A 287 16.25 -0.90 -12.17
N GLU A 288 15.33 -1.65 -12.79
CA GLU A 288 15.09 -1.63 -14.24
C GLU A 288 14.28 -0.40 -14.67
N VAL A 289 13.22 -0.07 -13.91
CA VAL A 289 12.27 1.01 -14.22
C VAL A 289 12.84 2.38 -13.85
N GLY A 290 13.44 2.50 -12.66
CA GLY A 290 13.88 3.77 -12.07
C GLY A 290 15.39 3.91 -11.91
N GLY A 291 16.16 2.91 -12.34
CA GLY A 291 17.59 2.84 -12.02
C GLY A 291 17.85 2.59 -10.53
N PRO A 292 19.13 2.45 -10.13
CA PRO A 292 19.49 2.07 -8.76
C PRO A 292 19.27 3.18 -7.72
N ASN A 293 19.00 4.41 -8.16
CA ASN A 293 18.99 5.61 -7.31
C ASN A 293 17.59 6.15 -7.02
N LEU A 294 16.61 5.99 -7.92
CA LEU A 294 15.27 6.54 -7.70
C LEU A 294 14.64 5.97 -6.43
N TRP A 295 14.65 4.64 -6.30
CA TRP A 295 13.98 3.92 -5.21
C TRP A 295 14.70 4.02 -3.87
N ARG A 296 15.78 4.80 -3.81
CA ARG A 296 16.44 5.20 -2.57
C ARG A 296 15.80 6.45 -1.96
N TRP A 297 14.90 7.11 -2.68
CA TRP A 297 14.09 8.20 -2.15
C TRP A 297 12.77 7.68 -1.58
N PRO A 298 12.28 8.27 -0.48
CA PRO A 298 10.89 8.08 -0.07
C PRO A 298 9.96 8.40 -1.24
N PHE A 299 8.95 7.56 -1.44
CA PHE A 299 7.95 7.80 -2.46
C PHE A 299 6.60 7.28 -2.00
N VAL A 300 5.56 7.83 -2.61
CA VAL A 300 4.21 7.27 -2.61
C VAL A 300 3.78 7.09 -4.05
N ILE A 301 2.85 6.18 -4.28
CA ILE A 301 2.31 6.00 -5.63
C ILE A 301 0.94 6.63 -5.79
N HIS A 302 0.64 7.06 -7.01
CA HIS A 302 -0.63 7.65 -7.36
C HIS A 302 -1.19 7.03 -8.63
N LYS A 303 -2.51 7.06 -8.75
CA LYS A 303 -3.19 6.64 -9.97
C LYS A 303 -2.83 7.56 -11.13
N VAL A 304 -2.55 6.98 -12.30
CA VAL A 304 -2.14 7.74 -13.49
C VAL A 304 -3.32 8.44 -14.17
N CYS A 305 -4.48 7.78 -14.22
CA CYS A 305 -5.73 8.39 -14.67
C CYS A 305 -6.60 8.70 -13.43
N GLY A 306 -6.22 9.71 -12.63
CA GLY A 306 -6.92 10.13 -11.42
C GLY A 306 -6.04 10.94 -10.45
N ALA A 307 -6.63 11.43 -9.36
CA ALA A 307 -5.92 12.18 -8.32
C ALA A 307 -5.81 11.42 -6.99
N ASN A 308 -5.66 10.10 -7.07
CA ASN A 308 -5.68 9.25 -5.88
C ASN A 308 -4.25 8.82 -5.51
N ILE A 309 -3.70 9.39 -4.44
CA ILE A 309 -2.49 8.86 -3.80
C ILE A 309 -2.92 7.60 -3.03
N ASN A 310 -2.27 6.49 -3.32
CA ASN A 310 -2.60 5.20 -2.74
C ASN A 310 -1.60 4.81 -1.65
N ASN A 311 -2.05 3.95 -0.73
CA ASN A 311 -1.22 3.39 0.34
C ASN A 311 -0.90 1.90 0.15
N HIS A 312 -1.20 1.34 -1.04
CA HIS A 312 -0.89 -0.05 -1.39
C HIS A 312 0.57 -0.24 -1.81
N MET A 313 1.28 0.84 -2.17
CA MET A 313 2.73 0.85 -2.29
C MET A 313 3.30 2.20 -1.88
N PHE A 314 4.32 2.20 -1.04
CA PHE A 314 5.05 3.41 -0.66
C PHE A 314 6.39 3.02 -0.07
N SER A 315 7.27 4.00 0.10
CA SER A 315 8.53 3.81 0.76
C SER A 315 8.87 4.94 1.72
N ALA A 316 9.70 4.60 2.70
CA ALA A 316 10.32 5.60 3.54
C ALA A 316 11.65 5.10 4.13
N GLY A 317 12.48 6.04 4.56
CA GLY A 317 13.65 5.74 5.37
C GLY A 317 13.26 5.33 6.80
N ARG A 318 14.19 4.67 7.50
CA ARG A 318 14.02 4.30 8.91
C ARG A 318 13.81 5.54 9.77
N GLY A 319 12.79 5.50 10.63
CA GLY A 319 12.39 6.61 11.51
C GLY A 319 11.74 7.76 10.76
N SER A 320 11.02 7.47 9.68
CA SER A 320 10.32 8.47 8.87
C SER A 320 9.35 9.32 9.69
N GLY A 321 9.60 10.63 9.76
CA GLY A 321 8.68 11.60 10.37
C GLY A 321 7.34 11.66 9.66
N PHE A 322 7.33 11.42 8.34
CA PHE A 322 6.09 11.32 7.56
C PHE A 322 5.21 10.15 8.02
N LEU A 323 5.78 8.95 8.18
CA LEU A 323 5.00 7.78 8.61
C LEU A 323 4.55 7.91 10.08
N GLU A 324 5.36 8.55 10.93
CA GLU A 324 4.92 8.91 12.28
C GLU A 324 3.71 9.86 12.25
N PHE A 325 3.73 10.85 11.37
CA PHE A 325 2.59 11.75 11.18
C PHE A 325 1.34 11.01 10.66
N VAL A 326 1.49 10.12 9.66
CA VAL A 326 0.39 9.25 9.18
C VAL A 326 -0.22 8.46 10.35
N LEU A 327 0.62 7.85 11.20
CA LEU A 327 0.16 7.08 12.35
C LEU A 327 -0.62 7.91 13.35
N LYS A 328 -0.20 9.16 13.61
CA LYS A 328 -0.95 10.11 14.44
C LYS A 328 -2.34 10.40 13.86
N VAL A 329 -2.40 10.64 12.55
CA VAL A 329 -3.65 10.91 11.82
C VAL A 329 -4.61 9.74 11.96
N ILE A 330 -4.20 8.53 11.56
CA ILE A 330 -5.11 7.37 11.56
C ILE A 330 -5.48 6.92 12.98
N THR A 331 -4.58 7.12 13.97
CA THR A 331 -4.86 6.83 15.38
C THR A 331 -5.90 7.80 15.94
N GLU A 332 -5.77 9.10 15.67
CA GLU A 332 -6.79 10.09 16.07
C GLU A 332 -8.12 9.81 15.38
N ARG A 333 -8.12 9.44 14.09
CA ARG A 333 -9.35 9.08 13.38
C ARG A 333 -10.07 7.89 14.01
N CYS A 334 -9.35 6.80 14.29
CA CYS A 334 -9.93 5.65 14.97
C CYS A 334 -10.40 5.98 16.39
N ARG A 335 -9.59 6.69 17.20
CA ARG A 335 -9.86 6.89 18.64
C ARG A 335 -10.79 8.04 18.96
N LYS A 336 -10.67 9.16 18.25
CA LYS A 336 -11.42 10.38 18.55
C LYS A 336 -12.71 10.48 17.73
N PHE A 337 -12.68 9.97 16.51
CA PHE A 337 -13.79 10.14 15.56
C PHE A 337 -14.54 8.83 15.28
N GLY A 338 -14.13 7.71 15.89
CA GLY A 338 -14.71 6.39 15.62
C GLY A 338 -14.53 5.92 14.17
N ALA A 339 -13.73 6.62 13.37
CA ALA A 339 -13.55 6.37 11.95
C ALA A 339 -12.41 5.35 11.77
N CYS A 340 -12.68 4.08 12.11
CA CYS A 340 -11.71 3.00 12.01
C CYS A 340 -12.07 1.98 10.92
N SER A 341 -12.37 2.49 9.72
CA SER A 341 -12.68 1.69 8.53
C SER A 341 -11.48 1.59 7.59
N VAL A 342 -11.49 0.58 6.71
CA VAL A 342 -10.42 0.33 5.74
C VAL A 342 -10.22 1.55 4.84
N LEU A 343 -11.28 2.13 4.27
CA LEU A 343 -11.13 3.24 3.32
C LEU A 343 -11.00 4.58 4.05
N GLU A 344 -12.08 5.06 4.65
CA GLU A 344 -12.17 6.42 5.20
C GLU A 344 -11.34 6.61 6.49
N GLY A 345 -11.09 5.54 7.24
CA GLY A 345 -10.43 5.60 8.53
C GLY A 345 -8.91 5.57 8.46
N THR A 346 -8.38 4.55 7.79
CA THR A 346 -6.95 4.22 7.83
C THR A 346 -6.31 3.99 6.46
N GLY A 347 -7.09 4.06 5.38
CA GLY A 347 -6.68 3.68 4.02
C GLY A 347 -6.16 4.82 3.14
N PRO A 348 -6.40 4.75 1.82
CA PRO A 348 -5.89 5.73 0.87
C PRO A 348 -6.28 7.19 1.18
N PRO A 349 -7.54 7.54 1.50
CA PRO A 349 -7.90 8.93 1.77
C PRO A 349 -7.11 9.62 2.90
N PRO A 350 -7.06 9.08 4.14
CA PRO A 350 -6.27 9.69 5.20
C PRO A 350 -4.75 9.65 4.93
N PHE A 351 -4.25 8.62 4.23
CA PHE A 351 -2.84 8.56 3.83
C PHE A 351 -2.49 9.67 2.83
N ALA A 352 -3.30 9.80 1.78
CA ALA A 352 -3.18 10.85 0.79
C ALA A 352 -3.23 12.21 1.46
N MET A 353 -4.26 12.54 2.25
CA MET A 353 -4.34 13.80 3.01
C MET A 353 -3.12 14.04 3.89
N SER A 354 -2.55 12.98 4.47
CA SER A 354 -1.32 13.09 5.26
C SER A 354 -0.12 13.50 4.41
N VAL A 355 0.04 12.96 3.19
CA VAL A 355 1.09 13.38 2.24
C VAL A 355 0.99 14.89 1.98
N LEU A 356 -0.24 15.41 1.86
CA LEU A 356 -0.50 16.79 1.49
C LEU A 356 -0.24 17.75 2.65
N LYS A 357 -0.71 17.39 3.84
CA LYS A 357 -0.49 18.21 5.05
C LYS A 357 0.97 18.15 5.49
N TYR A 358 1.62 16.99 5.34
CA TYR A 358 3.05 16.85 5.60
C TYR A 358 3.89 17.63 4.58
N ASN A 359 3.43 17.77 3.33
CA ASN A 359 3.97 18.67 2.30
C ASN A 359 5.50 18.69 2.18
N ALA A 360 6.15 17.52 2.22
CA ALA A 360 7.60 17.44 2.14
C ALA A 360 8.07 17.26 0.69
N SER A 361 9.07 18.03 0.29
CA SER A 361 9.59 18.04 -1.09
C SER A 361 10.57 16.89 -1.39
N ASP A 362 10.82 16.04 -0.41
CA ASP A 362 11.68 14.86 -0.49
C ASP A 362 10.90 13.53 -0.65
N ILE A 363 9.57 13.60 -0.76
CA ILE A 363 8.71 12.46 -1.11
C ILE A 363 8.40 12.52 -2.61
N GLY A 364 8.87 11.52 -3.34
CA GLY A 364 8.54 11.33 -4.75
C GLY A 364 7.08 10.86 -4.92
N LEU A 365 6.41 11.39 -5.93
CA LEU A 365 5.13 10.91 -6.42
C LEU A 365 5.40 10.13 -7.71
N ILE A 366 5.07 8.84 -7.69
CA ILE A 366 5.32 7.94 -8.81
C ILE A 366 3.99 7.37 -9.29
N GLY A 367 3.73 7.40 -10.60
CA GLY A 367 2.51 6.81 -11.14
C GLY A 367 2.47 5.29 -10.97
N ASP A 368 1.28 4.73 -10.85
CA ASP A 368 1.05 3.30 -10.67
C ASP A 368 1.12 2.46 -11.96
N GLN A 369 1.19 3.09 -13.16
CA GLN A 369 1.23 2.39 -14.46
C GLN A 369 2.42 1.44 -14.63
N PHE A 370 3.45 1.59 -13.79
CA PHE A 370 4.64 0.73 -13.85
C PHE A 370 4.43 -0.59 -13.12
N PHE A 371 3.41 -0.68 -12.29
CA PHE A 371 3.03 -1.87 -11.56
C PHE A 371 1.86 -2.56 -12.26
N LYS A 372 1.77 -3.88 -12.09
CA LYS A 372 0.71 -4.68 -12.74
C LYS A 372 -0.66 -4.19 -12.25
N GLU A 373 -1.63 -4.07 -13.16
CA GLU A 373 -2.97 -3.59 -12.86
C GLU A 373 -3.53 -4.18 -11.56
N THR A 374 -3.99 -3.28 -10.72
CA THR A 374 -4.68 -3.52 -9.47
C THR A 374 -6.17 -3.64 -9.75
N SER A 375 -6.81 -4.62 -9.12
CA SER A 375 -8.25 -4.85 -9.30
C SER A 375 -9.09 -3.78 -8.58
N ILE A 376 -10.26 -3.46 -9.14
CA ILE A 376 -11.54 -2.88 -8.61
C ILE A 376 -11.52 -2.06 -7.29
N ALA A 377 -10.86 -2.50 -6.23
CA ALA A 377 -10.84 -1.82 -4.91
C ALA A 377 -10.32 -0.37 -4.99
N GLU A 378 -9.40 -0.08 -5.90
CA GLU A 378 -8.89 1.28 -6.12
C GLU A 378 -9.93 2.21 -6.72
N HIS A 379 -10.79 1.71 -7.61
CA HIS A 379 -11.92 2.48 -8.11
C HIS A 379 -12.95 2.76 -7.01
N MET A 380 -13.13 1.85 -6.06
CA MET A 380 -14.04 2.09 -4.93
C MET A 380 -13.54 3.19 -3.99
N ALA A 381 -12.22 3.28 -3.77
CA ALA A 381 -11.62 4.35 -2.96
C ALA A 381 -11.84 5.75 -3.59
N GLU A 382 -11.89 5.85 -4.92
CA GLU A 382 -12.12 7.13 -5.63
C GLU A 382 -13.47 7.75 -5.28
N HIS A 383 -14.50 6.93 -5.01
CA HIS A 383 -15.82 7.43 -4.62
C HIS A 383 -15.86 7.98 -3.19
N THR A 384 -14.97 7.54 -2.31
CA THR A 384 -14.93 7.99 -0.90
C THR A 384 -14.33 9.39 -0.73
N TRP A 385 -13.78 9.97 -1.79
CA TRP A 385 -13.32 11.36 -1.82
C TRP A 385 -14.43 12.37 -2.12
N ARG A 386 -15.63 11.89 -2.49
CA ARG A 386 -16.84 12.71 -2.70
C ARG A 386 -17.67 12.73 -1.42
#